data_AF-A0A953UKQ4-F1
#
_entry.id   AF-A0A953UKQ4-F1
#
_cell.length_a   1.000
_cell.length_b   1.000
_cell.length_c   1.000
_cell.angle_alpha   90.00
_cell.angle_beta   90.00
_cell.angle_gamma   90.00
#
_symmetry.space_group_name_H-M   'P 1'
#
loop_
_entity.id
_entity.type
_entity.pdbx_description
1 polymer ?
#
loop_
_entity_poly.entity_id
_entity_poly.type
_entity_poly.pdbx_seq_one_letter_code
_entity_poly.pdbx_strand_id
1 'polypeptide(L)'
;MLRKEGSNRHVLRACLEERLKPIVGEALFLEYEDVLAREAIFRKSPLAHAERRQLFEAFLSVCEWVHVYYLWRPNLRDEGDNHLVELAVAGGAQVIVTNNLADFRLSDLRFPDVRVSAPKEFVKELA
;
A
#
# COMPACT_ATOMS: atom_id res chain seq x y z
N MET A 1 -5.27 9.95 -0.72
CA MET A 1 -6.08 8.74 -0.52
C MET A 1 -7.58 9.05 -0.43
N LEU A 2 -8.01 10.06 0.34
CA LEU A 2 -9.44 10.31 0.66
C LEU A 2 -10.13 11.43 -0.15
N ARG A 3 -9.70 11.71 -1.39
CA ARG A 3 -10.43 12.64 -2.25
C ARG A 3 -11.69 11.96 -2.81
N LYS A 4 -12.77 12.72 -3.06
CA LYS A 4 -14.06 12.19 -3.55
C LYS A 4 -13.88 11.32 -4.81
N GLU A 5 -12.96 11.68 -5.70
CA GLU A 5 -12.63 10.93 -6.90
C GLU A 5 -11.11 10.78 -7.01
N GLY A 6 -10.65 9.60 -7.41
CA GLY A 6 -9.24 9.32 -7.64
C GLY A 6 -8.94 7.82 -7.72
N SER A 7 -7.94 7.46 -8.50
CA SER A 7 -7.57 6.06 -8.74
C SER A 7 -7.19 5.32 -7.45
N ASN A 8 -6.56 6.00 -6.49
CA ASN A 8 -6.29 5.45 -5.14
C ASN A 8 -7.56 4.95 -4.43
N ARG A 9 -8.66 5.70 -4.54
CA ARG A 9 -9.93 5.33 -3.91
C ARG A 9 -10.55 4.12 -4.62
N HIS A 10 -10.39 4.01 -5.94
CA HIS A 10 -10.85 2.84 -6.68
C HIS A 10 -10.07 1.58 -6.31
N VAL A 11 -8.75 1.66 -6.13
CA VAL A 11 -7.96 0.52 -5.64
C VAL A 11 -8.44 0.08 -4.26
N LEU A 12 -8.59 1.03 -3.32
CA LEU A 12 -9.09 0.72 -1.97
C LEU A 12 -10.49 0.10 -2.01
N ARG A 13 -11.39 0.63 -2.84
CA ARG A 13 -12.73 0.07 -3.04
C ARG A 13 -12.67 -1.35 -3.58
N ALA A 14 -11.85 -1.61 -4.60
CA ALA A 14 -11.71 -2.95 -5.17
C ALA A 14 -11.16 -3.96 -4.16
N CYS A 15 -10.31 -3.54 -3.21
CA CYS A 15 -9.92 -4.38 -2.07
C CYS A 15 -11.09 -4.68 -1.14
N LEU A 16 -11.89 -3.67 -0.76
CA LEU A 16 -13.05 -3.83 0.12
C LEU A 16 -14.19 -4.65 -0.52
N GLU A 17 -14.27 -4.63 -1.85
CA GLU A 17 -15.16 -5.48 -2.66
C GLU A 17 -14.58 -6.88 -2.93
N GLU A 18 -13.43 -7.22 -2.31
CA GLU A 18 -12.72 -8.50 -2.42
C GLU A 18 -12.32 -8.89 -3.86
N ARG A 19 -12.39 -7.95 -4.81
CA ARG A 19 -11.85 -8.11 -6.17
C ARG A 19 -10.32 -8.11 -6.19
N LEU A 20 -9.70 -7.57 -5.15
CA LEU A 20 -8.27 -7.56 -4.92
C LEU A 20 -7.98 -8.11 -3.53
N LYS A 21 -6.90 -8.87 -3.40
CA LYS A 21 -6.40 -9.34 -2.10
C LYS A 21 -5.20 -8.48 -1.68
N PRO A 22 -5.39 -7.43 -0.85
CA PRO A 22 -4.26 -6.68 -0.32
C PRO A 22 -3.51 -7.51 0.72
N ILE A 23 -2.21 -7.31 0.82
CA ILE A 23 -1.38 -7.88 1.88
C ILE A 23 -0.89 -6.77 2.81
N VAL A 24 -0.69 -7.10 4.08
CA VAL A 24 -0.13 -6.21 5.09
C VAL A 24 0.85 -6.97 5.96
N GLY A 25 1.93 -6.32 6.36
CA GLY A 25 2.88 -6.82 7.35
C GLY A 25 3.04 -5.82 8.48
N GLU A 26 3.81 -6.20 9.51
CA GLU A 26 4.00 -5.41 10.72
C GLU A 26 4.49 -3.97 10.44
N ALA A 27 5.55 -3.81 9.64
CA ALA A 27 6.11 -2.51 9.32
C ALA A 27 5.08 -1.58 8.64
N LEU A 28 4.41 -2.08 7.60
CA LEU A 28 3.38 -1.32 6.86
C LEU A 28 2.17 -0.99 7.75
N PHE A 29 1.76 -1.91 8.63
CA PHE A 29 0.71 -1.65 9.61
C PHE A 29 1.09 -0.48 10.54
N LEU A 30 2.30 -0.50 11.09
CA LEU A 30 2.80 0.56 11.98
C LEU A 30 2.93 1.91 11.25
N GLU A 31 3.34 1.91 9.99
CA GLU A 31 3.36 3.12 9.17
C GLU A 31 1.95 3.69 8.96
N TYR A 32 0.96 2.83 8.71
CA TYR A 32 -0.43 3.28 8.60
C TYR A 32 -0.97 3.83 9.92
N GLU A 33 -0.69 3.18 11.05
CA GLU A 33 -1.04 3.71 12.38
C GLU A 33 -0.43 5.10 12.61
N ASP A 34 0.86 5.25 12.36
CA ASP A 34 1.57 6.51 12.56
C ASP A 34 1.04 7.60 11.62
N VAL A 35 0.79 7.29 10.35
CA VAL A 35 0.16 8.24 9.42
C VAL A 35 -1.22 8.64 9.89
N LEU A 36 -2.06 7.70 10.31
CA LEU A 36 -3.43 7.95 10.77
C LEU A 36 -3.50 8.84 12.02
N ALA A 37 -2.51 8.75 12.91
CA ALA A 37 -2.38 9.57 14.11
C ALA A 37 -2.00 11.04 13.82
N ARG A 38 -1.45 11.35 12.64
CA ARG A 38 -0.99 12.71 12.28
C ARG A 38 -2.16 13.59 11.81
N GLU A 39 -2.86 14.23 12.75
CA GLU A 39 -4.00 15.14 12.46
C GLU A 39 -3.72 16.20 11.38
N ALA A 40 -2.48 16.70 11.28
CA ALA A 40 -2.09 17.68 10.26
C ALA A 40 -2.34 17.20 8.82
N ILE A 41 -2.18 15.90 8.54
CA ILE A 41 -2.40 15.29 7.22
C ILE A 41 -3.88 15.33 6.83
N PHE A 42 -4.76 15.26 7.82
CA PHE A 42 -6.20 15.11 7.62
C PHE A 42 -6.99 16.40 7.82
N ARG A 43 -6.33 17.55 7.99
CA ARG A 43 -7.00 18.86 8.13
C ARG A 43 -8.02 19.18 7.02
N LYS A 44 -7.82 18.65 5.81
CA LYS A 44 -8.72 18.81 4.65
C LYS A 44 -9.52 17.54 4.33
N SER A 45 -9.43 16.52 5.18
CA SER A 45 -10.17 15.26 5.03
C SER A 45 -11.65 15.50 5.34
N PRO A 46 -12.57 14.93 4.55
CA PRO A 46 -13.98 14.94 4.91
C PRO A 46 -14.31 13.97 6.06
N LEU A 47 -13.39 13.05 6.40
CA LEU A 47 -13.56 12.04 7.45
C LEU A 47 -12.98 12.53 8.79
N ALA A 48 -13.78 12.39 9.85
CA ALA A 48 -13.36 12.52 11.24
C ALA A 48 -12.35 11.44 11.63
N HIS A 49 -11.69 11.61 12.78
CA HIS A 49 -10.70 10.63 13.26
C HIS A 49 -11.30 9.22 13.42
N ALA A 50 -12.48 9.11 14.04
CA ALA A 50 -13.17 7.83 14.21
C ALA A 50 -13.53 7.17 12.86
N GLU A 51 -13.98 7.93 11.87
CA GLU A 51 -14.31 7.41 10.54
C GLU A 51 -13.06 6.94 9.78
N ARG A 52 -11.93 7.65 9.94
CA ARG A 52 -10.62 7.22 9.39
C ARG A 52 -10.19 5.90 10.00
N ARG A 53 -10.33 5.76 11.32
CA ARG A 53 -10.03 4.53 12.07
C ARG A 53 -10.90 3.38 11.58
N GLN A 54 -12.21 3.59 11.48
CA GLN A 54 -13.15 2.57 10.99
C GLN A 54 -12.83 2.13 9.56
N LEU A 55 -12.49 3.07 8.65
CA LEU A 55 -12.08 2.73 7.30
C LEU A 55 -10.79 1.90 7.28
N PHE A 56 -9.83 2.23 8.15
CA PHE A 56 -8.59 1.46 8.26
C PHE A 56 -8.85 0.04 8.76
N GLU A 57 -9.67 -0.12 9.80
CA GLU A 57 -10.07 -1.44 10.31
C GLU A 57 -10.80 -2.27 9.25
N ALA A 58 -11.70 -1.66 8.47
CA ALA A 58 -12.38 -2.33 7.36
C ALA A 58 -11.41 -2.73 6.23
N PHE A 59 -10.38 -1.93 5.96
CA PHE A 59 -9.34 -2.31 5.02
C PHE A 59 -8.51 -3.48 5.55
N LEU A 60 -8.11 -3.44 6.83
CA LEU A 60 -7.37 -4.54 7.44
C LEU A 60 -8.17 -5.84 7.49
N SER A 61 -9.49 -5.78 7.65
CA SER A 61 -10.33 -6.99 7.67
C SER A 61 -10.35 -7.76 6.35
N VAL A 62 -9.97 -7.13 5.23
CA VAL A 62 -9.85 -7.78 3.92
C VAL A 62 -8.39 -8.12 3.56
N CYS A 63 -7.41 -7.63 4.32
CA CYS A 63 -5.99 -7.91 4.13
C CYS A 63 -5.61 -9.35 4.48
N GLU A 64 -4.58 -9.86 3.82
CA GLU A 64 -3.79 -10.99 4.31
C GLU A 64 -2.64 -10.49 5.17
N TRP A 65 -2.45 -11.07 6.35
CA TRP A 65 -1.29 -10.77 7.18
C TRP A 65 -0.10 -11.62 6.74
N VAL A 66 0.99 -10.96 6.38
CA VAL A 66 2.22 -11.59 5.89
C VAL A 66 3.37 -11.31 6.85
N HIS A 67 4.02 -12.37 7.32
CA HIS A 67 5.24 -12.29 8.10
C HIS A 67 6.47 -12.24 7.18
N VAL A 68 7.25 -11.17 7.30
CA VAL A 68 8.52 -11.02 6.58
C VAL A 68 9.64 -11.56 7.46
N TYR A 69 10.19 -12.73 7.09
CA TYR A 69 11.25 -13.40 7.87
C TYR A 69 12.66 -13.01 7.44
N TYR A 70 12.82 -12.48 6.22
CA TYR A 70 14.11 -12.14 5.64
C TYR A 70 14.08 -10.71 5.13
N LEU A 71 15.15 -9.97 5.41
CA LEU A 71 15.36 -8.64 4.85
C LEU A 71 16.33 -8.78 3.68
N TRP A 72 15.82 -8.60 2.47
CA TRP A 72 16.61 -8.73 1.24
C TRP A 72 17.36 -7.45 0.87
N ARG A 73 16.97 -6.30 1.46
CA ARG A 73 17.62 -5.00 1.23
C ARG A 73 17.80 -4.68 -0.25
N PRO A 74 16.70 -4.41 -0.99
CA PRO A 74 16.79 -4.09 -2.42
C PRO A 74 17.49 -2.77 -2.74
N ASN A 75 17.87 -2.00 -1.71
CA ASN A 75 18.53 -0.69 -1.80
C ASN A 75 17.74 0.28 -2.67
N LEU A 76 16.44 0.42 -2.37
CA LEU A 76 15.62 1.46 -2.99
C LEU A 76 16.20 2.85 -2.68
N ARG A 77 15.84 3.82 -3.52
CA ARG A 77 16.27 5.22 -3.32
C ARG A 77 15.83 5.77 -1.97
N ASP A 78 14.62 5.40 -1.54
CA ASP A 78 14.16 5.62 -0.17
C ASP A 78 14.34 4.32 0.62
N GLU A 79 15.27 4.32 1.56
CA GLU A 79 15.55 3.17 2.42
C GLU A 79 14.34 2.75 3.26
N GLY A 80 13.43 3.69 3.57
CA GLY A 80 12.19 3.39 4.27
C GLY A 80 11.23 2.51 3.46
N ASP A 81 11.25 2.63 2.13
CA ASP A 81 10.35 1.89 1.24
C ASP A 81 10.80 0.44 0.97
N ASN A 82 12.01 0.06 1.42
CA ASN A 82 12.55 -1.30 1.21
C ASN A 82 11.60 -2.38 1.73
N HIS A 83 10.97 -2.17 2.90
CA HIS A 83 10.07 -3.17 3.50
C HIS A 83 8.85 -3.48 2.63
N LEU A 84 8.43 -2.56 1.74
CA LEU A 84 7.29 -2.77 0.85
C LEU A 84 7.61 -3.82 -0.21
N VAL A 85 8.85 -3.83 -0.70
CA VAL A 85 9.33 -4.85 -1.64
C VAL A 85 9.50 -6.18 -0.92
N GLU A 86 10.07 -6.17 0.28
CA GLU A 86 10.25 -7.38 1.09
C GLU A 86 8.90 -8.03 1.44
N LEU A 87 7.91 -7.21 1.80
CA LEU A 87 6.53 -7.65 2.02
C LEU A 87 5.91 -8.23 0.74
N ALA A 88 6.07 -7.56 -0.40
CA ALA A 88 5.54 -8.03 -1.67
C ALA A 88 6.12 -9.39 -2.07
N VAL A 89 7.43 -9.57 -1.88
CA VAL A 89 8.11 -10.84 -2.17
C VAL A 89 7.68 -11.93 -1.20
N ALA A 90 7.66 -11.66 0.11
CA ALA A 90 7.27 -12.62 1.13
C ALA A 90 5.81 -13.09 0.97
N GLY A 91 4.92 -12.17 0.57
CA GLY A 91 3.49 -12.44 0.38
C GLY A 91 3.12 -12.91 -1.04
N GLY A 92 4.09 -13.07 -1.94
CA GLY A 92 3.81 -13.45 -3.33
C GLY A 92 2.93 -12.44 -4.09
N ALA A 93 3.01 -11.15 -3.74
CA ALA A 93 2.23 -10.10 -4.38
C ALA A 93 2.69 -9.90 -5.83
N GLN A 94 1.73 -9.87 -6.74
CA GLN A 94 1.97 -9.66 -8.17
C GLN A 94 2.28 -8.19 -8.50
N VAL A 95 1.83 -7.26 -7.65
CA VAL A 95 1.94 -5.82 -7.91
C VAL A 95 2.04 -4.99 -6.62
N ILE A 96 2.97 -4.03 -6.62
CA ILE A 96 3.00 -2.89 -5.69
C ILE A 96 2.33 -1.71 -6.38
N VAL A 97 1.27 -1.18 -5.78
CA VAL A 97 0.54 -0.03 -6.32
C VAL A 97 0.95 1.24 -5.57
N THR A 98 1.70 2.12 -6.22
CA THR A 98 2.23 3.35 -5.60
C THR A 98 2.24 4.53 -6.56
N ASN A 99 2.03 5.73 -6.02
CA ASN A 99 2.25 6.97 -6.77
C ASN A 99 3.75 7.33 -6.90
N ASN A 100 4.61 6.74 -6.08
CA ASN A 100 6.02 7.07 -6.01
C ASN A 100 6.87 6.14 -6.89
N LEU A 101 6.57 6.09 -8.18
CA LEU A 101 7.23 5.15 -9.09
C LEU A 101 8.75 5.35 -9.19
N ALA A 102 9.25 6.56 -8.93
CA ALA A 102 10.68 6.86 -9.06
C ALA A 102 11.53 6.07 -8.05
N ASP A 103 11.02 5.91 -6.82
CA ASP A 103 11.78 5.29 -5.73
C ASP A 103 11.88 3.77 -5.87
N PHE A 104 11.00 3.18 -6.67
CA PHE A 104 10.94 1.73 -6.95
C PHE A 104 11.58 1.32 -8.28
N ARG A 105 12.05 2.28 -9.10
CA ARG A 105 12.68 1.99 -10.41
C ARG A 105 14.15 1.62 -10.33
N LEU A 106 14.83 2.15 -9.31
CA LEU A 106 16.26 1.97 -9.08
C LEU A 106 16.41 1.09 -7.84
N SER A 107 16.45 -0.23 -8.06
CA SER A 107 16.78 -1.21 -7.04
C SER A 107 17.99 -2.02 -7.51
N ASP A 108 18.93 -2.25 -6.60
CA ASP A 108 20.12 -3.07 -6.86
C ASP A 108 19.72 -4.55 -6.98
N LEU A 109 18.74 -4.97 -6.18
CA LEU A 109 18.15 -6.29 -6.23
C LEU A 109 16.79 -6.23 -6.92
N ARG A 110 16.58 -7.08 -7.93
CA ARG A 110 15.35 -7.11 -8.73
C ARG A 110 14.53 -8.36 -8.46
N PHE A 111 13.23 -8.17 -8.34
CA PHE A 111 12.24 -9.23 -8.21
C PHE A 111 11.30 -9.19 -9.43
N PRO A 112 11.56 -9.98 -10.48
CA PRO A 112 10.84 -9.86 -11.75
C PRO A 112 9.34 -10.18 -11.63
N ASP A 113 8.97 -10.97 -10.63
CA ASP A 113 7.58 -11.37 -10.39
C ASP A 113 6.75 -10.29 -9.66
N VAL A 114 7.40 -9.23 -9.15
CA VAL A 114 6.73 -8.11 -8.48
C VAL A 114 6.75 -6.89 -9.40
N ARG A 115 5.60 -6.60 -10.01
CA ARG A 115 5.43 -5.39 -10.83
C ARG A 115 5.19 -4.15 -9.95
N VAL A 116 5.59 -2.97 -10.40
CA VAL A 116 5.22 -1.71 -9.76
C VAL A 116 4.33 -0.90 -10.71
N SER A 117 3.17 -0.45 -10.23
CA SER A 117 2.19 0.27 -11.05
C SER A 117 1.63 1.50 -10.36
N ALA A 118 1.36 2.55 -11.13
CA ALA A 118 0.62 3.69 -10.63
C ALA A 118 -0.86 3.33 -10.47
N PRO A 119 -1.56 3.81 -9.42
CA PRO A 119 -2.98 3.56 -9.21
C PRO A 119 -3.84 3.86 -10.45
N LYS A 120 -3.49 4.91 -11.20
CA LYS A 120 -4.22 5.30 -12.42
C LYS A 120 -4.15 4.26 -13.53
N GLU A 121 -3.00 3.63 -13.70
CA GLU A 121 -2.80 2.61 -14.73
C GLU A 121 -3.36 1.28 -14.26
N PHE A 122 -3.09 0.91 -13.00
CA PHE A 122 -3.62 -0.33 -12.41
C PHE A 122 -5.15 -0.42 -12.46
N VAL A 123 -5.87 0.67 -12.18
CA VAL A 123 -7.35 0.67 -12.23
C VAL A 123 -7.88 0.41 -13.64
N LYS A 124 -7.16 0.75 -14.72
CA LYS A 124 -7.59 0.44 -16.09
C LYS A 124 -7.55 -1.06 -16.38
N GLU A 125 -6.70 -1.79 -15.67
CA GLU A 125 -6.54 -3.25 -15.81
C GLU A 125 -7.62 -4.01 -15.02
N LEU A 126 -8.34 -3.34 -14.12
CA LEU A 126 -9.43 -3.91 -13.31
C LEU A 126 -10.77 -3.99 -14.06
N ALA A 127 -10.86 -3.45 -15.28
CA ALA A 127 -12.10 -3.38 -16.06
C ALA A 127 -12.56 -4.76 -16.55
#